data_AF-A0A1S8BLX4-F1
#
_entry.id   AF-A0A1S8BLX4-F1
#
_cell.length_a   1.000
_cell.length_b   1.000
_cell.length_c   1.000
_cell.angle_alpha   90.00
_cell.angle_beta   90.00
_cell.angle_gamma   90.00
#
_symmetry.space_group_name_H-M   'P 1'
#
loop_
_entity.id
_entity.type
_entity.pdbx_description
1 polymer ?
#
loop_
_entity_poly.entity_id
_entity_poly.type
_entity_poly.pdbx_seq_one_letter_code
_entity_poly.pdbx_strand_id
1 'polypeptide(L)'
;MNATSPLEPFGSPKSTNSDESTFDEAASTAASSTTCADDTSATSATSAFQSECDSRNNIAPHSTLKRKRSSAALITPPPSASDDSERYAPADAGNAPTTTTTTPTTPLLSRALHVLTTEAAALAHVTRLYTTSPAAQSALLAAVGAVERAHRRGGKVVVCGVGKSGLVGRKTVATLKSLGVGASFMHAAEAVHGDLGDVRAGADVVLFVSFSGRTAELLNVLPHLPEAVPVVALTAWAPPEGAVVDCCCPLLEGRGEAVLLPAPVHESEERSFGVSAPTTSTTVAMAVGDMLALTAAERIHEGEKGRVFKRNHPGGAIGARTLAEEVTVVTTKKVCLAGGVEC
;
A
#
# COMPACT_ATOMS: atom_id res chain seq x y z
N MET A 1 -24.35 14.04 -71.10
CA MET A 1 -23.53 13.24 -72.03
C MET A 1 -22.58 12.47 -71.13
N ASN A 2 -22.91 11.23 -70.74
CA ASN A 2 -22.51 9.94 -71.36
C ASN A 2 -20.97 9.77 -71.40
N ALA A 3 -20.36 8.66 -71.00
CA ALA A 3 -20.78 7.27 -70.75
C ALA A 3 -19.88 6.63 -69.63
N THR A 4 -20.37 5.85 -68.66
CA THR A 4 -20.55 4.36 -68.63
C THR A 4 -19.43 3.49 -69.25
N SER A 5 -18.71 2.75 -68.37
CA SER A 5 -18.33 1.28 -68.32
C SER A 5 -18.11 0.44 -69.62
N PRO A 6 -17.64 -0.85 -69.63
CA PRO A 6 -17.39 -1.81 -68.52
C PRO A 6 -16.24 -2.90 -68.65
N LEU A 7 -16.03 -3.67 -67.55
CA LEU A 7 -15.80 -5.15 -67.38
C LEU A 7 -14.75 -6.01 -68.16
N GLU A 8 -13.92 -6.76 -67.37
CA GLU A 8 -13.61 -8.24 -67.40
C GLU A 8 -12.93 -8.88 -68.67
N PRO A 9 -12.36 -10.14 -68.69
CA PRO A 9 -12.76 -11.28 -67.83
C PRO A 9 -11.80 -12.46 -67.48
N PHE A 10 -12.32 -13.35 -66.61
CA PHE A 10 -12.23 -14.84 -66.57
C PHE A 10 -10.90 -15.60 -66.38
N GLY A 11 -10.93 -16.60 -65.47
CA GLY A 11 -10.12 -17.83 -65.64
C GLY A 11 -9.85 -18.70 -64.40
N SER A 12 -10.74 -19.65 -64.08
CA SER A 12 -10.39 -20.86 -63.29
C SER A 12 -11.16 -22.07 -63.83
N PRO A 13 -10.56 -23.28 -63.78
CA PRO A 13 -11.39 -24.44 -63.40
C PRO A 13 -10.64 -25.61 -62.69
N LYS A 14 -11.40 -26.32 -61.82
CA LYS A 14 -11.44 -27.79 -61.64
C LYS A 14 -10.18 -28.52 -61.12
N SER A 15 -10.15 -29.11 -59.90
CA SER A 15 -10.92 -30.23 -59.32
C SER A 15 -10.31 -31.62 -59.56
N THR A 16 -10.09 -32.39 -58.48
CA THR A 16 -10.79 -33.68 -58.20
C THR A 16 -10.42 -34.21 -56.80
N ASN A 17 -11.30 -35.04 -56.24
CA ASN A 17 -11.10 -35.90 -55.06
C ASN A 17 -9.99 -36.97 -55.38
N SER A 18 -9.53 -37.85 -54.49
CA SER A 18 -10.28 -38.61 -53.47
C SER A 18 -9.38 -39.40 -52.50
N ASP A 19 -10.02 -40.09 -51.54
CA ASP A 19 -9.58 -41.30 -50.82
C ASP A 19 -8.48 -41.20 -49.74
N GLU A 20 -8.37 -42.11 -48.76
CA GLU A 20 -9.36 -42.79 -47.88
C GLU A 20 -8.55 -43.43 -46.72
N SER A 21 -9.25 -44.02 -45.72
CA SER A 21 -8.78 -44.86 -44.58
C SER A 21 -7.80 -44.24 -43.56
N THR A 22 -8.09 -44.18 -42.25
CA THR A 22 -8.56 -45.15 -41.21
C THR A 22 -7.52 -46.19 -40.75
N PHE A 23 -7.15 -46.07 -39.46
CA PHE A 23 -7.13 -47.10 -38.41
C PHE A 23 -6.90 -46.32 -37.09
N ASP A 24 -7.81 -46.28 -36.09
CA ASP A 24 -8.23 -47.34 -35.15
C ASP A 24 -7.08 -47.87 -34.26
N GLU A 25 -7.23 -48.11 -32.96
CA GLU A 25 -8.31 -47.85 -31.98
C GLU A 25 -7.71 -48.02 -30.55
N ALA A 26 -8.52 -47.82 -29.50
CA ALA A 26 -8.58 -48.58 -28.24
C ALA A 26 -8.46 -47.76 -26.94
N ALA A 27 -9.51 -47.84 -26.14
CA ALA A 27 -9.57 -47.37 -24.78
C ALA A 27 -9.10 -48.45 -23.77
N SER A 28 -8.83 -48.07 -22.53
CA SER A 28 -9.12 -48.95 -21.39
C SER A 28 -9.38 -48.19 -20.09
N THR A 29 -10.55 -48.43 -19.53
CA THR A 29 -10.97 -48.02 -18.18
C THR A 29 -10.46 -49.04 -17.16
N ALA A 30 -10.04 -48.60 -15.98
CA ALA A 30 -10.08 -49.46 -14.79
C ALA A 30 -10.18 -48.64 -13.50
N ALA A 31 -11.16 -48.97 -12.66
CA ALA A 31 -11.24 -48.54 -11.28
C ALA A 31 -10.86 -49.70 -10.36
N SER A 32 -10.31 -49.42 -9.17
CA SER A 32 -10.59 -50.22 -7.97
C SER A 32 -10.15 -49.51 -6.70
N SER A 33 -11.08 -49.47 -5.75
CA SER A 33 -10.84 -49.21 -4.33
C SER A 33 -10.69 -50.53 -3.58
N THR A 34 -9.68 -50.68 -2.72
CA THR A 34 -9.72 -51.65 -1.61
C THR A 34 -8.95 -51.14 -0.40
N THR A 35 -9.33 -51.66 0.77
CA THR A 35 -9.01 -51.15 2.11
C THR A 35 -8.07 -52.08 2.90
N CYS A 36 -7.66 -51.59 4.08
CA CYS A 36 -7.32 -52.35 5.30
C CYS A 36 -5.86 -52.81 5.57
N ALA A 37 -5.45 -52.46 6.80
CA ALA A 37 -4.76 -53.28 7.81
C ALA A 37 -3.24 -53.58 7.67
N ASP A 38 -2.49 -52.89 8.54
CA ASP A 38 -1.66 -53.44 9.63
C ASP A 38 -0.52 -54.47 9.40
N ASP A 39 0.51 -54.18 10.22
CA ASP A 39 1.40 -55.08 10.96
C ASP A 39 2.82 -55.43 10.44
N THR A 40 3.80 -54.95 11.25
CA THR A 40 5.02 -55.60 11.79
C THR A 40 5.83 -56.65 10.98
N SER A 41 7.17 -56.79 11.10
CA SER A 41 8.24 -56.10 11.85
C SER A 41 9.64 -56.63 11.42
N ALA A 42 10.73 -56.23 12.13
CA ALA A 42 12.11 -56.78 12.09
C ALA A 42 12.98 -56.42 10.85
N THR A 43 14.32 -56.17 10.91
CA THR A 43 15.38 -56.13 11.97
C THR A 43 16.67 -55.54 11.34
N SER A 44 17.72 -55.01 12.01
CA SER A 44 17.89 -54.30 13.30
C SER A 44 19.38 -53.96 13.56
N ALA A 45 19.79 -52.68 13.70
CA ALA A 45 21.11 -52.26 14.22
C ALA A 45 21.07 -50.78 14.67
N THR A 46 20.98 -50.43 15.97
CA THR A 46 22.09 -50.17 16.94
C THR A 46 23.08 -49.07 16.49
N SER A 47 23.39 -48.01 17.24
CA SER A 47 23.52 -47.83 18.70
C SER A 47 22.95 -46.46 19.18
N ALA A 48 22.08 -46.39 20.19
CA ALA A 48 22.34 -46.52 21.65
C ALA A 48 23.01 -45.29 22.32
N PHE A 49 22.20 -44.49 23.02
CA PHE A 49 22.53 -43.87 24.33
C PHE A 49 21.20 -43.62 25.08
N GLN A 50 21.01 -44.26 26.23
CA GLN A 50 19.74 -44.32 26.97
C GLN A 50 20.02 -44.60 28.44
N SER A 51 19.34 -43.90 29.35
CA SER A 51 19.10 -44.18 30.79
C SER A 51 18.66 -42.84 31.42
N GLU A 52 17.36 -42.57 31.60
CA GLU A 52 16.48 -43.02 32.71
C GLU A 52 16.66 -42.17 34.01
N CYS A 53 15.65 -41.99 34.86
CA CYS A 53 14.38 -42.72 34.99
C CYS A 53 13.22 -41.84 35.48
N ASP A 54 11.98 -42.24 35.16
CA ASP A 54 10.72 -41.71 35.70
C ASP A 54 10.49 -42.02 37.18
N SER A 55 9.62 -41.25 37.86
CA SER A 55 8.49 -41.84 38.65
C SER A 55 7.56 -40.86 39.39
N ARG A 56 6.24 -41.11 39.21
CA ARG A 56 5.12 -40.99 40.18
C ARG A 56 4.41 -39.63 40.44
N ASN A 57 3.38 -39.46 39.62
CA ASN A 57 2.04 -38.92 39.90
C ASN A 57 1.54 -38.86 41.38
N ASN A 58 0.94 -37.73 41.81
CA ASN A 58 -0.27 -37.69 42.67
C ASN A 58 -0.99 -36.31 42.64
N ILE A 59 -2.29 -36.25 42.95
CA ILE A 59 -3.18 -35.10 42.69
C ILE A 59 -3.86 -34.51 43.94
N ALA A 60 -3.85 -33.16 44.04
CA ALA A 60 -4.75 -32.25 44.79
C ALA A 60 -4.73 -32.28 46.36
N PRO A 61 -5.30 -31.26 47.08
CA PRO A 61 -5.97 -30.03 46.60
C PRO A 61 -5.48 -28.67 47.20
N HIS A 62 -5.98 -27.57 46.61
CA HIS A 62 -6.15 -26.19 47.13
C HIS A 62 -5.20 -25.60 48.20
N SER A 63 -4.50 -24.51 47.82
CA SER A 63 -4.26 -23.38 48.73
C SER A 63 -4.50 -22.03 48.03
N THR A 64 -5.11 -21.07 48.75
CA THR A 64 -5.60 -19.79 48.19
C THR A 64 -4.62 -18.65 48.45
N LEU A 65 -3.68 -18.43 47.51
CA LEU A 65 -2.75 -17.31 47.59
C LEU A 65 -3.39 -15.98 47.16
N LYS A 66 -3.74 -15.16 48.15
CA LYS A 66 -4.23 -13.77 47.98
C LYS A 66 -3.19 -12.91 47.24
N ARG A 67 -3.44 -12.60 45.96
CA ARG A 67 -2.68 -11.56 45.24
C ARG A 67 -2.95 -10.18 45.87
N LYS A 68 -1.92 -9.61 46.53
CA LYS A 68 -1.91 -8.20 46.95
C LYS A 68 -2.06 -7.31 45.70
N ARG A 69 -3.13 -6.51 45.64
CA ARG A 69 -3.23 -5.38 44.70
C ARG A 69 -2.21 -4.31 45.13
N SER A 70 -1.15 -4.10 44.37
CA SER A 70 -0.39 -2.85 44.45
C SER A 70 -1.23 -1.74 43.81
N SER A 71 -1.38 -0.62 44.53
CA SER A 71 -2.03 0.58 44.00
C SER A 71 -1.20 1.14 42.84
N ALA A 72 -1.84 1.38 41.70
CA ALA A 72 -1.20 2.11 40.61
C ALA A 72 -0.87 3.53 41.08
N ALA A 73 0.41 3.90 41.02
CA ALA A 73 0.82 5.28 41.24
C ALA A 73 0.33 6.15 40.06
N LEU A 74 -0.42 7.19 40.37
CA LEU A 74 -0.84 8.19 39.39
C LEU A 74 0.39 8.95 38.89
N ILE A 75 0.72 8.77 37.61
CA ILE A 75 1.75 9.58 36.95
C ILE A 75 1.14 10.95 36.68
N THR A 76 1.57 11.97 37.44
CA THR A 76 1.21 13.36 37.18
C THR A 76 1.90 13.86 35.90
N PRO A 77 1.19 14.56 35.00
CA PRO A 77 1.81 15.19 33.84
C PRO A 77 2.76 16.33 34.28
N PRO A 78 3.81 16.65 33.50
CA PRO A 78 4.67 17.79 33.77
C PRO A 78 3.88 19.12 33.61
N PRO A 79 4.29 20.20 34.30
CA PRO A 79 3.64 21.50 34.17
C PRO A 79 3.77 22.04 32.75
N SER A 80 2.70 22.70 32.29
CA SER A 80 2.64 23.37 31.00
C SER A 80 3.69 24.48 30.90
N ALA A 81 4.62 24.36 29.96
CA ALA A 81 5.46 25.47 29.55
C ALA A 81 4.59 26.61 28.99
N SER A 82 4.97 27.84 29.32
CA SER A 82 4.26 29.06 28.96
C SER A 82 4.29 29.34 27.46
N ASP A 83 3.30 30.13 27.05
CA ASP A 83 3.06 30.63 25.70
C ASP A 83 4.14 31.66 25.30
N ASP A 84 5.04 31.30 24.38
CA ASP A 84 5.95 32.22 23.69
C ASP A 84 5.70 32.11 22.18
N SER A 85 4.85 33.00 21.67
CA SER A 85 4.44 33.06 20.27
C SER A 85 5.36 33.98 19.44
N GLU A 86 6.64 33.61 19.33
CA GLU A 86 7.58 34.34 18.47
C GLU A 86 7.26 34.13 16.97
N ARG A 87 6.67 35.19 16.43
CA ARG A 87 6.16 35.32 15.07
C ARG A 87 7.32 35.58 14.11
N TYR A 88 7.77 34.56 13.39
CA TYR A 88 8.82 34.70 12.38
C TYR A 88 8.37 35.63 11.24
N ALA A 89 8.90 36.86 11.23
CA ALA A 89 8.77 37.81 10.13
C ALA A 89 10.06 37.78 9.28
N PRO A 90 9.97 37.89 7.94
CA PRO A 90 11.15 37.95 7.09
C PRO A 90 11.84 39.32 7.26
N ALA A 91 13.14 39.31 7.57
CA ALA A 91 13.96 40.51 7.58
C ALA A 91 14.42 40.87 6.16
N ASP A 92 14.37 42.16 5.84
CA ASP A 92 14.68 42.72 4.53
C ASP A 92 16.20 42.74 4.24
N ALA A 93 16.56 42.91 2.96
CA ALA A 93 17.92 42.74 2.46
C ALA A 93 18.85 43.93 2.78
N GLY A 94 20.09 43.62 3.18
CA GLY A 94 21.17 44.59 3.34
C GLY A 94 22.54 43.97 3.06
N ASN A 95 23.21 44.42 2.00
CA ASN A 95 24.50 43.87 1.56
C ASN A 95 25.65 44.20 2.53
N ALA A 96 26.35 43.16 2.98
CA ALA A 96 27.73 43.25 3.45
C ALA A 96 28.50 41.97 3.06
N PRO A 97 29.75 42.04 2.59
CA PRO A 97 30.53 40.87 2.21
C PRO A 97 31.09 40.18 3.47
N THR A 98 30.24 39.50 4.20
CA THR A 98 30.67 38.65 5.32
C THR A 98 31.50 37.51 4.77
N THR A 99 32.81 37.53 5.03
CA THR A 99 33.70 36.41 4.78
C THR A 99 33.21 35.20 5.56
N THR A 100 32.48 34.31 4.91
CA THR A 100 32.00 33.05 5.48
C THR A 100 33.20 32.13 5.68
N THR A 101 33.79 32.20 6.87
CA THR A 101 34.70 31.18 7.38
C THR A 101 33.95 29.85 7.46
N THR A 102 33.97 29.09 6.38
CA THR A 102 33.38 27.74 6.32
C THR A 102 34.18 26.84 7.25
N THR A 103 33.68 26.68 8.48
CA THR A 103 34.19 25.69 9.43
C THR A 103 34.23 24.33 8.74
N PRO A 104 35.37 23.61 8.73
CA PRO A 104 35.45 22.34 8.02
C PRO A 104 34.47 21.33 8.63
N THR A 105 33.39 21.06 7.90
CA THR A 105 32.36 20.08 8.25
C THR A 105 33.00 18.72 8.45
N THR A 106 32.79 18.09 9.60
CA THR A 106 33.37 16.76 9.87
C THR A 106 32.85 15.72 8.87
N PRO A 107 33.65 14.69 8.52
CA PRO A 107 33.19 13.65 7.57
C PRO A 107 31.87 12.98 7.97
N LEU A 108 31.60 12.86 9.28
CA LEU A 108 30.33 12.34 9.80
C LEU A 108 29.15 13.29 9.57
N LEU A 109 29.33 14.60 9.81
CA LEU A 109 28.28 15.59 9.55
C LEU A 109 28.01 15.73 8.05
N SER A 110 29.06 15.69 7.22
CA SER A 110 28.93 15.64 5.76
C SER A 110 28.11 14.43 5.30
N ARG A 111 28.41 13.23 5.84
CA ARG A 111 27.62 12.01 5.54
C ARG A 111 26.17 12.11 6.00
N ALA A 112 25.91 12.68 7.19
CA ALA A 112 24.55 12.85 7.71
C ALA A 112 23.71 13.81 6.85
N LEU A 113 24.30 14.95 6.45
CA LEU A 113 23.66 15.90 5.53
C LEU A 113 23.43 15.28 4.15
N HIS A 114 24.38 14.50 3.64
CA HIS A 114 24.26 13.80 2.36
C HIS A 114 23.02 12.90 2.29
N VAL A 115 22.72 12.13 3.35
CA VAL A 115 21.49 11.32 3.43
C VAL A 115 20.23 12.18 3.25
N LEU A 116 20.12 13.28 4.01
CA LEU A 116 18.97 14.18 3.93
C LEU A 116 18.83 14.83 2.55
N THR A 117 19.95 15.25 1.94
CA THR A 117 19.92 15.85 0.60
C THR A 117 19.55 14.83 -0.48
N THR A 118 20.01 13.59 -0.39
CA THR A 118 19.65 12.54 -1.35
C THR A 118 18.18 12.14 -1.21
N GLU A 119 17.64 12.04 0.00
CA GLU A 119 16.20 11.79 0.20
C GLU A 119 15.33 12.94 -0.34
N ALA A 120 15.72 14.19 -0.09
CA ALA A 120 15.04 15.37 -0.67
C ALA A 120 15.10 15.38 -2.21
N ALA A 121 16.25 15.03 -2.80
CA ALA A 121 16.41 14.94 -4.25
C ALA A 121 15.57 13.80 -4.86
N ALA A 122 15.42 12.67 -4.16
CA ALA A 122 14.55 11.57 -4.57
C ALA A 122 13.06 11.97 -4.57
N LEU A 123 12.61 12.70 -3.55
CA LEU A 123 11.25 13.27 -3.52
C LEU A 123 11.04 14.31 -4.64
N ALA A 124 12.01 15.20 -4.88
CA ALA A 124 11.93 16.18 -5.97
C ALA A 124 11.87 15.51 -7.36
N HIS A 125 12.58 14.39 -7.55
CA HIS A 125 12.53 13.58 -8.77
C HIS A 125 11.13 12.99 -9.02
N VAL A 126 10.49 12.43 -7.99
CA VAL A 126 9.14 11.86 -8.12
C VAL A 126 8.07 12.94 -8.28
N THR A 127 8.19 14.08 -7.59
CA THR A 127 7.33 15.25 -7.83
C THR A 127 7.41 15.69 -9.29
N ARG A 128 8.62 15.75 -9.88
CA ARG A 128 8.79 16.02 -11.31
C ARG A 128 8.10 14.98 -12.18
N LEU A 129 8.28 13.67 -11.90
CA LEU A 129 7.63 12.59 -12.66
C LEU A 129 6.09 12.77 -12.73
N TYR A 130 5.43 12.98 -11.59
CA TYR A 130 3.97 13.19 -11.56
C TYR A 130 3.54 14.57 -12.11
N THR A 131 4.45 15.54 -12.23
CA THR A 131 4.18 16.84 -12.87
C THR A 131 4.30 16.77 -14.39
N THR A 132 5.28 16.02 -14.93
CA THR A 132 5.64 16.07 -16.36
C THR A 132 5.25 14.84 -17.17
N SER A 133 4.94 13.69 -16.55
CA SER A 133 4.55 12.47 -17.28
C SER A 133 3.03 12.25 -17.24
N PRO A 134 2.32 12.36 -18.39
CA PRO A 134 0.90 12.03 -18.48
C PRO A 134 0.62 10.58 -18.08
N ALA A 135 1.53 9.64 -18.39
CA ALA A 135 1.40 8.24 -18.01
C ALA A 135 1.41 8.05 -16.48
N ALA A 136 2.28 8.77 -15.75
CA ALA A 136 2.29 8.74 -14.29
C ALA A 136 1.02 9.39 -13.68
N GLN A 137 0.51 10.45 -14.30
CA GLN A 137 -0.74 11.09 -13.89
C GLN A 137 -1.96 10.16 -14.10
N SER A 138 -2.07 9.54 -15.27
CA SER A 138 -3.11 8.54 -15.56
C SER A 138 -3.03 7.33 -14.63
N ALA A 139 -1.83 6.85 -14.32
CA ALA A 139 -1.58 5.80 -13.33
C ALA A 139 -2.09 6.17 -11.93
N LEU A 140 -1.77 7.36 -11.43
CA LEU A 140 -2.28 7.85 -10.14
C LEU A 140 -3.82 7.93 -10.13
N LEU A 141 -4.41 8.50 -11.17
CA LEU A 141 -5.87 8.62 -11.29
C LEU A 141 -6.57 7.25 -11.40
N ALA A 142 -5.95 6.27 -12.06
CA ALA A 142 -6.43 4.90 -12.13
C ALA A 142 -6.35 4.19 -10.76
N ALA A 143 -5.25 4.33 -10.03
CA ALA A 143 -5.07 3.79 -8.69
C ALA A 143 -6.08 4.40 -7.70
N VAL A 144 -6.22 5.72 -7.71
CA VAL A 144 -7.24 6.46 -6.94
C VAL A 144 -8.64 5.98 -7.30
N GLY A 145 -8.95 5.80 -8.59
CA GLY A 145 -10.23 5.26 -9.04
C GLY A 145 -10.48 3.82 -8.59
N ALA A 146 -9.45 2.97 -8.47
CA ALA A 146 -9.58 1.61 -7.96
C ALA A 146 -9.91 1.59 -6.45
N VAL A 147 -9.23 2.44 -5.67
CA VAL A 147 -9.51 2.64 -4.23
C VAL A 147 -10.93 3.18 -4.00
N GLU A 148 -11.34 4.15 -4.83
CA GLU A 148 -12.69 4.75 -4.78
C GLU A 148 -13.78 3.73 -5.15
N ARG A 149 -13.56 2.89 -6.17
CA ARG A 149 -14.46 1.76 -6.49
C ARG A 149 -14.57 0.76 -5.34
N ALA A 150 -13.45 0.38 -4.73
CA ALA A 150 -13.44 -0.55 -3.59
C ALA A 150 -14.22 0.02 -2.39
N HIS A 151 -13.99 1.30 -2.04
CA HIS A 151 -14.72 1.98 -0.98
C HIS A 151 -16.23 2.01 -1.24
N ARG A 152 -16.67 2.39 -2.46
CA ARG A 152 -18.10 2.42 -2.83
C ARG A 152 -18.77 1.04 -2.78
N ARG A 153 -18.02 -0.05 -2.92
CA ARG A 153 -18.51 -1.44 -2.77
C ARG A 153 -18.48 -1.95 -1.32
N GLY A 154 -18.08 -1.12 -0.35
CA GLY A 154 -17.90 -1.54 1.05
C GLY A 154 -16.67 -2.43 1.27
N GLY A 155 -15.76 -2.49 0.31
CA GLY A 155 -14.48 -3.19 0.40
C GLY A 155 -13.37 -2.34 1.01
N LYS A 156 -12.14 -2.86 0.92
CA LYS A 156 -10.93 -2.24 1.49
C LYS A 156 -9.73 -2.33 0.54
N VAL A 157 -8.72 -1.51 0.83
CA VAL A 157 -7.37 -1.65 0.27
C VAL A 157 -6.60 -2.69 1.09
N VAL A 158 -6.30 -3.84 0.49
CA VAL A 158 -5.43 -4.86 1.09
C VAL A 158 -3.99 -4.55 0.68
N VAL A 159 -3.23 -3.93 1.58
CA VAL A 159 -1.83 -3.56 1.31
C VAL A 159 -0.93 -4.74 1.65
N CYS A 160 -0.11 -5.19 0.70
CA CYS A 160 0.72 -6.37 0.85
C CYS A 160 2.19 -6.09 0.48
N GLY A 161 3.11 -6.62 1.30
CA GLY A 161 4.55 -6.43 1.16
C GLY A 161 5.36 -7.14 2.23
N VAL A 162 6.68 -7.15 2.08
CA VAL A 162 7.64 -7.78 3.00
C VAL A 162 8.75 -6.82 3.41
N GLY A 163 9.45 -7.13 4.51
CA GLY A 163 10.60 -6.36 4.98
C GLY A 163 10.30 -4.86 5.15
N LYS A 164 11.22 -3.99 4.68
CA LYS A 164 11.05 -2.52 4.78
C LYS A 164 9.88 -2.00 3.94
N SER A 165 9.63 -2.59 2.77
CA SER A 165 8.44 -2.27 1.95
C SER A 165 7.13 -2.64 2.67
N GLY A 166 7.13 -3.73 3.44
CA GLY A 166 6.01 -4.10 4.32
C GLY A 166 5.79 -3.09 5.47
N LEU A 167 6.85 -2.51 6.04
CA LEU A 167 6.71 -1.43 7.03
C LEU A 167 6.11 -0.16 6.42
N VAL A 168 6.54 0.22 5.21
CA VAL A 168 5.90 1.30 4.44
C VAL A 168 4.42 0.98 4.20
N GLY A 169 4.09 -0.25 3.76
CA GLY A 169 2.72 -0.68 3.56
C GLY A 169 1.85 -0.59 4.83
N ARG A 170 2.38 -0.98 6.00
CA ARG A 170 1.69 -0.80 7.29
C ARG A 170 1.43 0.69 7.61
N LYS A 171 2.38 1.58 7.26
CA LYS A 171 2.20 3.04 7.38
C LYS A 171 1.09 3.53 6.45
N THR A 172 1.08 3.10 5.18
CA THR A 172 0.02 3.42 4.21
C THR A 172 -1.36 2.97 4.69
N VAL A 173 -1.48 1.76 5.26
CA VAL A 173 -2.72 1.28 5.89
C VAL A 173 -3.17 2.20 7.03
N ALA A 174 -2.25 2.66 7.87
CA ALA A 174 -2.58 3.62 8.93
C ALA A 174 -3.08 4.95 8.34
N THR A 175 -2.39 5.53 7.35
CA THR A 175 -2.83 6.77 6.66
C THR A 175 -4.23 6.61 6.06
N LEU A 176 -4.50 5.52 5.32
CA LEU A 176 -5.80 5.25 4.69
C LEU A 176 -6.93 5.19 5.74
N LYS A 177 -6.74 4.40 6.81
CA LYS A 177 -7.75 4.26 7.88
C LYS A 177 -7.99 5.58 8.62
N SER A 178 -6.94 6.33 8.91
CA SER A 178 -7.03 7.67 9.49
C SER A 178 -7.85 8.64 8.63
N LEU A 179 -7.81 8.48 7.30
CA LEU A 179 -8.57 9.30 6.35
C LEU A 179 -9.97 8.76 6.01
N GLY A 180 -10.41 7.65 6.60
CA GLY A 180 -11.74 7.06 6.36
C GLY A 180 -11.81 6.01 5.25
N VAL A 181 -10.68 5.70 4.61
CA VAL A 181 -10.59 4.65 3.60
C VAL A 181 -10.31 3.31 4.30
N GLY A 182 -11.17 2.31 4.08
CA GLY A 182 -10.98 0.97 4.62
C GLY A 182 -9.68 0.37 4.10
N ALA A 183 -8.82 -0.12 5.00
CA ALA A 183 -7.58 -0.79 4.64
C ALA A 183 -7.16 -1.86 5.67
N SER A 184 -6.45 -2.89 5.20
CA SER A 184 -5.76 -3.89 6.03
C SER A 184 -4.35 -4.15 5.48
N PHE A 185 -3.47 -4.73 6.31
CA PHE A 185 -2.15 -5.17 5.90
C PHE A 185 -2.11 -6.70 5.86
N MET A 186 -1.65 -7.27 4.75
CA MET A 186 -1.44 -8.71 4.55
C MET A 186 0.05 -8.96 4.32
N HIS A 187 0.70 -9.80 5.11
CA HIS A 187 2.12 -10.09 4.90
C HIS A 187 2.29 -11.11 3.77
N ALA A 188 3.14 -10.85 2.78
CA ALA A 188 3.16 -11.69 1.56
C ALA A 188 3.59 -13.15 1.82
N ALA A 189 4.43 -13.39 2.84
CA ALA A 189 4.80 -14.75 3.23
C ALA A 189 3.63 -15.52 3.88
N GLU A 190 2.70 -14.84 4.54
CA GLU A 190 1.54 -15.48 5.22
C GLU A 190 0.32 -15.60 4.27
N ALA A 191 0.25 -14.74 3.25
CA ALA A 191 -0.81 -14.72 2.24
C ALA A 191 -1.09 -16.11 1.64
N VAL A 192 -0.05 -16.81 1.16
CA VAL A 192 -0.16 -18.16 0.60
C VAL A 192 -0.39 -19.27 1.64
N HIS A 193 -0.34 -18.94 2.94
CA HIS A 193 -0.57 -19.86 4.05
C HIS A 193 -1.92 -19.65 4.77
N GLY A 194 -2.77 -18.75 4.25
CA GLY A 194 -4.15 -18.56 4.71
C GLY A 194 -4.66 -17.13 4.64
N ASP A 195 -3.77 -16.13 4.78
CA ASP A 195 -4.18 -14.72 4.84
C ASP A 195 -4.82 -14.22 3.53
N LEU A 196 -4.65 -14.92 2.40
CA LEU A 196 -5.43 -14.66 1.17
C LEU A 196 -6.95 -14.68 1.38
N GLY A 197 -7.45 -15.39 2.42
CA GLY A 197 -8.85 -15.38 2.81
C GLY A 197 -9.38 -14.00 3.25
N ASP A 198 -8.50 -13.05 3.58
CA ASP A 198 -8.89 -11.66 3.84
C ASP A 198 -9.36 -10.93 2.57
N VAL A 199 -8.94 -11.36 1.37
CA VAL A 199 -9.21 -10.66 0.09
C VAL A 199 -10.60 -11.00 -0.43
N ARG A 200 -11.49 -10.00 -0.49
CA ARG A 200 -12.88 -10.17 -0.98
C ARG A 200 -12.98 -9.87 -2.46
N ALA A 201 -13.10 -10.92 -3.27
CA ALA A 201 -13.33 -10.81 -4.71
C ALA A 201 -14.51 -9.87 -5.03
N GLY A 202 -14.32 -8.98 -6.00
CA GLY A 202 -15.32 -8.00 -6.43
C GLY A 202 -15.46 -6.76 -5.52
N ALA A 203 -15.05 -6.79 -4.26
CA ALA A 203 -15.15 -5.65 -3.34
C ALA A 203 -13.80 -4.96 -3.05
N ASP A 204 -12.74 -5.74 -2.85
CA ASP A 204 -11.43 -5.23 -2.42
C ASP A 204 -10.51 -4.88 -3.60
N VAL A 205 -9.49 -4.07 -3.32
CA VAL A 205 -8.33 -3.80 -4.20
C VAL A 205 -7.05 -4.19 -3.46
N VAL A 206 -6.11 -4.82 -4.15
CA VAL A 206 -4.79 -5.15 -3.58
C VAL A 206 -3.78 -4.07 -3.96
N LEU A 207 -3.02 -3.58 -2.98
CA LEU A 207 -1.87 -2.71 -3.19
C LEU A 207 -0.59 -3.45 -2.82
N PHE A 208 0.17 -3.89 -3.83
CA PHE A 208 1.51 -4.43 -3.62
C PHE A 208 2.53 -3.31 -3.43
N VAL A 209 3.41 -3.45 -2.44
CA VAL A 209 4.52 -2.53 -2.18
C VAL A 209 5.83 -3.29 -2.34
N SER A 210 6.56 -3.01 -3.43
CA SER A 210 7.82 -3.66 -3.77
C SER A 210 8.70 -2.72 -4.59
N PHE A 211 9.86 -2.32 -4.05
CA PHE A 211 10.79 -1.46 -4.80
C PHE A 211 11.19 -2.08 -6.15
N SER A 212 11.59 -3.36 -6.18
CA SER A 212 12.09 -4.00 -7.41
C SER A 212 10.99 -4.43 -8.40
N GLY A 213 9.73 -4.51 -7.96
CA GLY A 213 8.65 -5.16 -8.72
C GLY A 213 8.90 -6.66 -8.98
N ARG A 214 9.85 -7.29 -8.28
CA ARG A 214 10.28 -8.68 -8.46
C ARG A 214 10.43 -9.45 -7.15
N THR A 215 9.80 -8.99 -6.08
CA THR A 215 9.78 -9.67 -4.77
C THR A 215 9.14 -11.04 -4.91
N ALA A 216 9.89 -12.12 -4.64
CA ALA A 216 9.46 -13.49 -4.88
C ALA A 216 8.18 -13.85 -4.12
N GLU A 217 8.03 -13.40 -2.87
CA GLU A 217 6.84 -13.63 -2.05
C GLU A 217 5.60 -12.99 -2.66
N LEU A 218 5.72 -11.80 -3.26
CA LEU A 218 4.60 -11.10 -3.91
C LEU A 218 4.27 -11.69 -5.28
N LEU A 219 5.29 -12.13 -6.04
CA LEU A 219 5.11 -12.89 -7.28
C LEU A 219 4.44 -14.25 -7.01
N ASN A 220 4.69 -14.88 -5.86
CA ASN A 220 4.02 -16.11 -5.46
C ASN A 220 2.56 -15.88 -5.04
N VAL A 221 2.22 -14.68 -4.53
CA VAL A 221 0.83 -14.32 -4.19
C VAL A 221 -0.01 -14.00 -5.43
N LEU A 222 0.58 -13.36 -6.45
CA LEU A 222 -0.13 -12.85 -7.63
C LEU A 222 -1.04 -13.89 -8.35
N PRO A 223 -0.62 -15.14 -8.63
CA PRO A 223 -1.46 -16.15 -9.29
C PRO A 223 -2.64 -16.63 -8.45
N HIS A 224 -2.58 -16.48 -7.13
CA HIS A 224 -3.63 -16.93 -6.20
C HIS A 224 -4.66 -15.84 -5.88
N LEU A 225 -4.44 -14.59 -6.33
CA LEU A 225 -5.44 -13.53 -6.24
C LEU A 225 -6.54 -13.75 -7.29
N PRO A 226 -7.83 -13.73 -6.93
CA PRO A 226 -8.92 -13.83 -7.90
C PRO A 226 -8.79 -12.77 -9.01
N GLU A 227 -9.02 -13.13 -10.27
CA GLU A 227 -8.80 -12.24 -11.43
C GLU A 227 -9.58 -10.92 -11.32
N ALA A 228 -10.80 -10.98 -10.78
CA ALA A 228 -11.69 -9.83 -10.56
C ALA A 228 -11.26 -8.87 -9.43
N VAL A 229 -10.13 -9.13 -8.75
CA VAL A 229 -9.53 -8.21 -7.76
C VAL A 229 -8.54 -7.28 -8.46
N PRO A 230 -8.77 -5.96 -8.49
CA PRO A 230 -7.83 -5.02 -9.07
C PRO A 230 -6.51 -5.02 -8.28
N VAL A 231 -5.39 -4.92 -9.00
CA VAL A 231 -4.04 -4.91 -8.42
C VAL A 231 -3.36 -3.58 -8.76
N VAL A 232 -2.94 -2.87 -7.72
CA VAL A 232 -2.07 -1.70 -7.81
C VAL A 232 -0.67 -2.10 -7.34
N ALA A 233 0.37 -1.82 -8.11
CA ALA A 233 1.75 -2.11 -7.73
C ALA A 233 2.56 -0.82 -7.53
N LEU A 234 2.87 -0.50 -6.28
CA LEU A 234 3.77 0.58 -5.88
C LEU A 234 5.22 0.11 -5.99
N THR A 235 5.93 0.53 -7.04
CA THR A 235 7.28 0.04 -7.36
C THR A 235 8.18 1.11 -7.97
N ALA A 236 9.49 0.86 -8.05
CA ALA A 236 10.44 1.74 -8.74
C ALA A 236 10.32 1.72 -10.27
N TRP A 237 9.47 0.87 -10.84
CA TRP A 237 9.20 0.91 -12.27
C TRP A 237 8.46 2.20 -12.62
N ALA A 238 8.86 2.80 -13.74
CA ALA A 238 8.15 3.90 -14.37
C ALA A 238 7.76 3.48 -15.79
N PRO A 239 6.61 3.92 -16.32
CA PRO A 239 6.29 3.72 -17.72
C PRO A 239 7.35 4.42 -18.60
N PRO A 240 7.76 3.83 -19.74
CA PRO A 240 8.56 4.54 -20.74
C PRO A 240 7.87 5.82 -21.21
N GLU A 241 8.64 6.82 -21.60
CA GLU A 241 8.09 8.09 -22.08
C GLU A 241 7.27 7.86 -23.37
N GLY A 242 5.98 8.26 -23.33
CA GLY A 242 5.03 8.01 -24.41
C GLY A 242 4.32 6.64 -24.38
N ALA A 243 4.66 5.73 -23.47
CA ALA A 243 4.00 4.42 -23.37
C ALA A 243 2.62 4.52 -22.72
N VAL A 244 1.59 4.05 -23.43
CA VAL A 244 0.24 3.82 -22.90
C VAL A 244 0.07 2.33 -22.62
N VAL A 245 0.07 1.97 -21.34
CA VAL A 245 -0.45 0.69 -20.81
C VAL A 245 0.26 -0.60 -21.24
N ASP A 246 1.59 -0.57 -21.45
CA ASP A 246 2.42 -1.78 -21.35
C ASP A 246 3.55 -1.57 -20.34
N CYS A 247 3.23 -1.80 -19.06
CA CYS A 247 4.21 -1.81 -17.99
C CYS A 247 4.68 -3.24 -17.74
N CYS A 248 5.89 -3.56 -18.17
CA CYS A 248 6.55 -4.86 -17.97
C CYS A 248 6.95 -5.14 -16.49
N CYS A 249 6.16 -4.66 -15.52
CA CYS A 249 6.34 -4.90 -14.11
C CYS A 249 5.79 -6.31 -13.77
N PRO A 250 6.62 -7.26 -13.32
CA PRO A 250 6.16 -8.65 -13.13
C PRO A 250 5.05 -8.84 -12.09
N LEU A 251 4.82 -7.87 -11.20
CA LEU A 251 3.69 -7.86 -10.26
C LEU A 251 2.33 -7.52 -10.90
N LEU A 252 2.29 -7.24 -12.21
CA LEU A 252 1.09 -6.88 -12.96
C LEU A 252 0.84 -7.78 -14.18
N GLU A 253 1.76 -8.70 -14.49
CA GLU A 253 1.64 -9.62 -15.63
C GLU A 253 0.37 -10.49 -15.52
N GLY A 254 -0.34 -10.64 -16.64
CA GLY A 254 -1.57 -11.44 -16.73
C GLY A 254 -2.81 -10.87 -16.03
N ARG A 255 -2.79 -9.63 -15.51
CA ARG A 255 -3.93 -9.02 -14.80
C ARG A 255 -4.72 -8.06 -15.68
N GLY A 256 -6.05 -8.24 -15.74
CA GLY A 256 -6.95 -7.34 -16.49
C GLY A 256 -7.17 -5.97 -15.84
N GLU A 257 -7.37 -5.92 -14.52
CA GLU A 257 -7.40 -4.65 -13.75
C GLU A 257 -6.06 -4.44 -13.02
N ALA A 258 -5.01 -4.10 -13.78
CA ALA A 258 -3.68 -3.78 -13.26
C ALA A 258 -3.36 -2.27 -13.35
N VAL A 259 -2.71 -1.73 -12.31
CA VAL A 259 -2.20 -0.35 -12.29
C VAL A 259 -0.79 -0.31 -11.69
N LEU A 260 0.19 0.13 -12.49
CA LEU A 260 1.49 0.53 -11.95
C LEU A 260 1.35 1.88 -11.25
N LEU A 261 1.88 2.01 -10.03
CA LEU A 261 1.99 3.29 -9.31
C LEU A 261 3.48 3.63 -9.14
N PRO A 262 4.07 4.48 -10.01
CA PRO A 262 5.51 4.72 -10.03
C PRO A 262 6.05 5.38 -8.77
N ALA A 263 7.16 4.87 -8.27
CA ALA A 263 7.94 5.37 -7.15
C ALA A 263 9.47 5.21 -7.38
N PRO A 264 10.02 5.64 -8.55
CA PRO A 264 11.44 5.53 -8.84
C PRO A 264 12.30 6.44 -7.95
N VAL A 265 13.52 6.01 -7.68
CA VAL A 265 14.57 6.86 -7.09
C VAL A 265 15.50 7.36 -8.19
N HIS A 266 15.99 8.60 -8.05
CA HIS A 266 16.91 9.21 -9.03
C HIS A 266 18.28 8.53 -9.11
N GLU A 267 18.72 7.88 -8.01
CA GLU A 267 19.91 7.04 -7.93
C GLU A 267 19.68 5.94 -6.86
N SER A 268 20.42 4.83 -6.95
CA SER A 268 20.32 3.74 -5.98
C SER A 268 21.07 4.04 -4.68
N GLU A 269 20.57 3.56 -3.54
CA GLU A 269 21.23 3.73 -2.24
C GLU A 269 22.68 3.23 -2.22
N GLU A 270 22.98 2.19 -2.99
CA GLU A 270 24.34 1.67 -3.14
C GLU A 270 25.28 2.71 -3.78
N ARG A 271 24.82 3.47 -4.77
CA ARG A 271 25.57 4.59 -5.36
C ARG A 271 25.68 5.76 -4.38
N SER A 272 24.60 6.11 -3.69
CA SER A 272 24.56 7.25 -2.76
C SER A 272 25.42 7.04 -1.51
N PHE A 273 25.39 5.83 -0.96
CA PHE A 273 25.83 5.54 0.41
C PHE A 273 26.87 4.42 0.50
N GLY A 274 27.13 3.68 -0.58
CA GLY A 274 28.00 2.50 -0.59
C GLY A 274 27.35 1.24 -0.03
N VAL A 275 26.05 1.28 0.28
CA VAL A 275 25.26 0.15 0.81
C VAL A 275 23.84 0.18 0.25
N SER A 276 23.34 -0.97 -0.18
CA SER A 276 21.99 -1.12 -0.77
C SER A 276 20.87 -1.18 0.29
N ALA A 277 21.04 -0.47 1.41
CA ALA A 277 20.09 -0.43 2.52
C ALA A 277 18.90 0.48 2.17
N PRO A 278 17.64 -0.02 2.16
CA PRO A 278 16.48 0.78 1.77
C PRO A 278 16.32 2.02 2.65
N THR A 279 16.46 3.20 2.05
CA THR A 279 16.31 4.52 2.69
C THR A 279 15.54 5.44 1.75
N THR A 280 16.18 5.95 0.69
CA THR A 280 15.55 6.79 -0.34
C THR A 280 14.37 6.09 -0.99
N SER A 281 14.48 4.79 -1.28
CA SER A 281 13.38 3.96 -1.80
C SER A 281 12.19 3.91 -0.85
N THR A 282 12.42 3.80 0.47
CA THR A 282 11.35 3.76 1.46
C THR A 282 10.72 5.13 1.71
N THR A 283 11.51 6.21 1.69
CA THR A 283 11.01 7.59 1.82
C THR A 283 10.13 7.96 0.63
N VAL A 284 10.56 7.64 -0.60
CA VAL A 284 9.77 7.84 -1.82
C VAL A 284 8.49 6.99 -1.80
N ALA A 285 8.57 5.69 -1.50
CA ALA A 285 7.39 4.84 -1.44
C ALA A 285 6.39 5.29 -0.36
N MET A 286 6.87 5.81 0.78
CA MET A 286 6.00 6.34 1.83
C MET A 286 5.27 7.62 1.37
N ALA A 287 5.98 8.54 0.72
CA ALA A 287 5.39 9.77 0.17
C ALA A 287 4.36 9.48 -0.93
N VAL A 288 4.64 8.53 -1.84
CA VAL A 288 3.69 8.09 -2.87
C VAL A 288 2.48 7.37 -2.25
N GLY A 289 2.68 6.60 -1.19
CA GLY A 289 1.59 5.99 -0.41
C GLY A 289 0.68 7.02 0.27
N ASP A 290 1.24 8.09 0.83
CA ASP A 290 0.46 9.20 1.38
C ASP A 290 -0.23 10.03 0.30
N MET A 291 0.41 10.24 -0.86
CA MET A 291 -0.20 10.88 -2.02
C MET A 291 -1.44 10.10 -2.49
N LEU A 292 -1.34 8.77 -2.64
CA LEU A 292 -2.49 7.92 -2.96
C LEU A 292 -3.58 8.03 -1.89
N ALA A 293 -3.23 7.95 -0.61
CA ALA A 293 -4.21 7.97 0.48
C ALA A 293 -4.96 9.31 0.58
N LEU A 294 -4.25 10.44 0.46
CA LEU A 294 -4.83 11.79 0.52
C LEU A 294 -5.69 12.09 -0.71
N THR A 295 -5.26 11.70 -1.92
CA THR A 295 -6.03 11.94 -3.16
C THR A 295 -7.24 11.02 -3.28
N ALA A 296 -7.14 9.75 -2.83
CA ALA A 296 -8.30 8.87 -2.73
C ALA A 296 -9.32 9.39 -1.70
N ALA A 297 -8.89 9.82 -0.52
CA ALA A 297 -9.77 10.38 0.49
C ALA A 297 -10.44 11.69 0.04
N GLU A 298 -9.74 12.54 -0.72
CA GLU A 298 -10.31 13.74 -1.33
C GLU A 298 -11.47 13.37 -2.28
N ARG A 299 -11.24 12.39 -3.15
CA ARG A 299 -12.22 11.95 -4.16
C ARG A 299 -13.39 11.16 -3.57
N ILE A 300 -13.19 10.47 -2.45
CA ILE A 300 -14.25 9.70 -1.76
C ILE A 300 -15.12 10.60 -0.86
N HIS A 301 -14.58 11.71 -0.35
CA HIS A 301 -15.26 12.55 0.65
C HIS A 301 -15.61 13.97 0.18
N GLU A 302 -15.24 14.37 -1.04
CA GLU A 302 -15.70 15.61 -1.71
C GLU A 302 -15.67 16.88 -0.81
N GLY A 303 -14.60 17.03 -0.03
CA GLY A 303 -14.40 18.15 0.92
C GLY A 303 -14.67 17.82 2.40
N GLU A 304 -15.39 16.74 2.73
CA GLU A 304 -15.68 16.34 4.12
C GLU A 304 -14.50 15.65 4.84
N LYS A 305 -13.33 15.56 4.20
CA LYS A 305 -12.15 14.80 4.70
C LYS A 305 -11.76 15.16 6.14
N GLY A 306 -11.85 16.44 6.52
CA GLY A 306 -11.59 16.89 7.90
C GLY A 306 -12.57 16.32 8.93
N ARG A 307 -13.86 16.27 8.59
CA ARG A 307 -14.92 15.70 9.44
C ARG A 307 -14.74 14.19 9.61
N VAL A 308 -14.40 13.48 8.53
CA VAL A 308 -14.11 12.04 8.54
C VAL A 308 -12.86 11.73 9.37
N PHE A 309 -11.78 12.49 9.18
CA PHE A 309 -10.55 12.34 9.96
C PHE A 309 -10.81 12.56 11.46
N LYS A 310 -11.56 13.60 11.83
CA LYS A 310 -11.95 13.91 13.22
C LYS A 310 -12.71 12.75 13.88
N ARG A 311 -13.70 12.17 13.18
CA ARG A 311 -14.46 11.00 13.66
C ARG A 311 -13.55 9.80 13.97
N ASN A 312 -12.48 9.61 13.18
CA ASN A 312 -11.59 8.46 13.31
C ASN A 312 -10.48 8.63 14.37
N HIS A 313 -10.36 9.82 15.01
CA HIS A 313 -9.34 10.09 16.05
C HIS A 313 -9.95 10.67 17.35
N PRO A 314 -10.90 9.96 18.01
CA PRO A 314 -11.62 10.48 19.17
C PRO A 314 -10.76 10.73 20.42
N GLY A 315 -9.58 10.10 20.52
CA GLY A 315 -8.68 10.20 21.69
C GLY A 315 -7.38 10.98 21.46
N GLY A 316 -7.22 11.65 20.31
CA GLY A 316 -5.95 12.30 19.93
C GLY A 316 -6.04 13.83 19.91
N ALA A 317 -4.94 14.50 20.28
CA ALA A 317 -4.82 15.97 20.24
C ALA A 317 -5.12 16.58 18.85
N ILE A 318 -4.95 15.81 17.78
CA ILE A 318 -5.22 16.23 16.40
C ILE A 318 -6.75 16.37 16.16
N GLY A 319 -7.57 15.47 16.73
CA GLY A 319 -9.03 15.56 16.64
C GLY A 319 -9.64 16.70 17.48
N ALA A 320 -8.92 17.13 18.52
CA ALA A 320 -9.34 18.22 19.40
C ALA A 320 -9.18 19.62 18.75
N ARG A 321 -8.16 19.84 17.92
CA ARG A 321 -7.90 21.17 17.32
C ARG A 321 -8.99 21.60 16.34
N THR A 322 -9.61 20.68 15.61
CA THR A 322 -10.71 20.96 14.66
C THR A 322 -12.09 21.08 15.34
N LEU A 323 -12.15 21.37 16.65
CA LEU A 323 -13.39 21.75 17.36
C LEU A 323 -13.58 23.27 17.47
N ALA A 324 -12.53 24.08 17.24
CA ALA A 324 -12.53 25.49 17.58
C ALA A 324 -13.20 26.43 16.55
N GLU A 325 -13.40 26.00 15.29
CA GLU A 325 -13.83 26.90 14.20
C GLU A 325 -15.33 26.86 13.86
N GLU A 326 -16.12 25.94 14.42
CA GLU A 326 -17.50 25.68 13.93
C GLU A 326 -18.62 26.03 14.94
N VAL A 327 -18.37 26.97 15.86
CA VAL A 327 -19.41 27.50 16.77
C VAL A 327 -19.34 29.03 16.87
N THR A 328 -19.69 29.72 15.80
CA THR A 328 -20.17 31.11 15.86
C THR A 328 -21.70 31.11 15.92
N VAL A 329 -22.25 31.04 17.14
CA VAL A 329 -23.69 31.28 17.36
C VAL A 329 -23.97 32.75 17.07
N VAL A 330 -24.59 33.05 15.92
CA VAL A 330 -25.07 34.39 15.59
C VAL A 330 -26.33 34.66 16.42
N THR A 331 -26.13 35.15 17.65
CA THR A 331 -27.22 35.58 18.53
C THR A 331 -27.84 36.87 17.97
N THR A 332 -28.85 36.74 17.11
CA THR A 332 -29.61 37.88 16.58
C THR A 332 -30.40 38.57 17.69
N LYS A 333 -29.79 39.61 18.26
CA LYS A 333 -30.40 40.44 19.31
C LYS A 333 -31.56 41.24 18.69
N LYS A 334 -32.80 40.76 18.88
CA LYS A 334 -34.02 41.41 18.39
C LYS A 334 -34.21 42.76 19.10
N VAL A 335 -33.86 43.85 18.42
CA VAL A 335 -34.09 45.22 18.91
C VAL A 335 -35.57 45.56 18.70
N CYS A 336 -36.33 45.65 19.79
CA CYS A 336 -37.68 46.19 19.75
C CYS A 336 -37.60 47.72 19.70
N LEU A 337 -37.94 48.30 18.55
CA LEU A 337 -38.16 49.74 18.41
C LEU A 337 -39.50 50.10 19.05
N ALA A 338 -39.44 50.68 20.26
CA ALA A 338 -40.58 51.35 20.86
C ALA A 338 -40.75 52.73 20.21
N GLY A 339 -41.63 52.82 19.22
CA GLY A 339 -42.11 54.10 18.70
C GLY A 339 -43.44 54.45 19.36
N GLY A 340 -43.46 55.52 20.16
CA GLY A 340 -44.68 56.12 20.68
C GLY A 340 -44.87 57.52 20.14
N VAL A 341 -46.11 57.91 19.88
CA VAL A 341 -46.57 59.30 19.77
C VAL A 341 -47.98 59.36 20.37
N GLU A 342 -48.21 60.33 21.25
CA GLU A 342 -49.51 60.65 21.84
C GLU A 342 -50.29 61.65 20.97
N CYS A 343 -51.58 61.85 21.30
CA CYS A 343 -52.61 62.68 20.64
C CYS A 343 -53.41 61.98 19.52
#